data_AF-A0A537HLE7-F1
#
_entry.id   AF-A0A537HLE7-F1
#
_cell.length_a   1.000
_cell.length_b   1.000
_cell.length_c   1.000
_cell.angle_alpha   90.00
_cell.angle_beta   90.00
_cell.angle_gamma   90.00
#
_symmetry.space_group_name_H-M   'P 1'
#
loop_
_entity.id
_entity.type
_entity.pdbx_description
1 polymer ?
#
loop_
_entity_poly.entity_id
_entity_poly.type
_entity_poly.pdbx_seq_one_letter_code
_entity_poly.pdbx_strand_id
1 'polypeptide(L)'
;MTSKIKVASNDDQLSEFLFGSVRPWWDRQPWLRRLFVIPLKSVDKSYSRWSKARVSPRRFRKIQERLDREYPPDKFSPANLIGRDKEFNTLMDSFRLHVLRHPMLAKYFGRDELPKALCLAGDSGTGKTFLTMVSLRQMLLEGYRAGVLVTPVILKGSDVYSEFYGKSTRQLGRFLDYASSVPSVVYIDEFQSFGRKVRGETGAEIEDTRLQDEL
;
A
#
# COMPACT_ATOMS: atom_id res chain seq x y z
N MET A 1 26.64 26.84 6.31
CA MET A 1 25.67 26.26 7.26
C MET A 1 25.02 25.06 6.61
N THR A 2 25.58 23.88 6.80
CA THR A 2 25.08 22.61 6.26
C THR A 2 23.79 22.25 6.99
N SER A 3 22.65 22.53 6.37
CA SER A 3 21.36 21.99 6.81
C SER A 3 21.43 20.47 6.67
N LYS A 4 21.80 19.77 7.76
CA LYS A 4 21.56 18.33 7.88
C LYS A 4 20.10 18.12 7.54
N ILE A 5 19.84 17.47 6.41
CA ILE A 5 18.51 16.98 6.05
C ILE A 5 18.14 16.01 7.18
N LYS A 6 17.44 16.52 8.20
CA LYS A 6 16.91 15.69 9.26
C LYS A 6 15.93 14.74 8.58
N VAL A 7 16.23 13.45 8.61
CA VAL A 7 15.27 12.42 8.27
C VAL A 7 14.02 12.70 9.10
N ALA A 8 12.90 12.99 8.44
CA ALA A 8 11.65 13.36 9.10
C ALA A 8 11.28 12.28 10.12
N SER A 9 10.97 12.68 11.36
CA SER A 9 10.52 11.71 12.35
C SER A 9 9.16 11.14 11.94
N ASN A 10 8.83 9.95 12.44
CA ASN A 10 7.55 9.32 12.10
C ASN A 10 6.35 10.21 12.48
N ASP A 11 6.49 10.98 13.58
CA ASP A 11 5.49 11.95 14.02
C ASP A 11 5.38 13.15 13.06
N ASP A 12 6.47 13.56 12.41
CA ASP A 12 6.49 14.65 11.41
C ASP A 12 5.81 14.23 10.11
N GLN A 13 6.01 12.97 9.68
CA GLN A 13 5.32 12.44 8.49
C GLN A 13 3.81 12.32 8.72
N LEU A 14 3.42 11.88 9.92
CA LEU A 14 2.01 11.79 10.29
C LEU A 14 1.37 13.18 10.45
N SER A 15 2.10 14.18 10.98
CA SER A 15 1.59 15.54 11.08
C SER A 15 1.47 16.21 9.71
N GLU A 16 2.42 15.99 8.82
CA GLU A 16 2.36 16.42 7.42
C GLU A 16 1.17 15.79 6.69
N PHE A 17 0.94 14.49 6.91
CA PHE A 17 -0.20 13.79 6.33
C PHE A 17 -1.54 14.33 6.82
N LEU A 18 -1.68 14.64 8.12
CA LEU A 18 -2.96 15.09 8.69
C LEU A 18 -3.27 16.56 8.44
N PHE A 19 -2.24 17.42 8.42
CA PHE A 19 -2.42 18.88 8.41
C PHE A 19 -1.87 19.55 7.14
N GLY A 20 -1.16 18.80 6.30
CA GLY A 20 -0.53 19.33 5.08
C GLY A 20 0.44 20.47 5.39
N SER A 21 0.26 21.58 4.67
CA SER A 21 1.05 22.81 4.83
C SER A 21 0.78 23.58 6.13
N VAL A 22 -0.41 23.44 6.71
CA VAL A 22 -0.83 24.23 7.88
C VAL A 22 -0.55 23.43 9.14
N ARG A 23 0.72 23.38 9.56
CA ARG A 23 1.10 22.63 10.77
C ARG A 23 0.72 23.41 12.04
N PRO A 24 0.08 22.75 13.03
CA PRO A 24 -0.19 23.35 14.34
C PRO A 24 1.10 23.78 15.04
N TRP A 25 1.02 24.83 15.86
CA TRP A 25 2.18 25.38 16.57
C TRP A 25 2.86 24.35 17.50
N TRP A 26 2.10 23.44 18.09
CA TRP A 26 2.61 22.38 18.98
C TRP A 26 3.41 21.30 18.24
N ASP A 27 3.33 21.22 16.91
CA ASP A 27 4.06 20.24 16.12
C ASP A 27 5.52 20.65 15.94
N ARG A 28 5.78 21.97 15.85
CA ARG A 28 7.13 22.53 15.69
C ARG A 28 8.03 22.30 16.90
N GLN A 29 7.45 22.09 18.08
CA GLN A 29 8.16 22.03 19.36
C GLN A 29 7.76 20.74 20.11
N PRO A 30 8.50 19.64 19.94
CA PRO A 30 8.12 18.33 20.52
C PRO A 30 8.13 18.32 22.06
N TRP A 31 8.86 19.22 22.70
CA TRP A 31 8.86 19.36 24.16
C TRP A 31 7.56 19.98 24.69
N LEU A 32 7.01 21.01 24.01
CA LEU A 32 5.70 21.60 24.36
C LEU A 32 4.60 20.54 24.27
N ARG A 33 4.68 19.68 23.26
CA ARG A 33 3.75 18.57 23.05
C ARG A 33 3.72 17.59 24.24
N ARG A 34 4.89 17.33 24.85
CA ARG A 34 5.01 16.45 26.04
C ARG A 34 4.54 17.13 27.32
N LEU A 35 4.79 18.42 27.48
CA LEU A 35 4.35 19.18 28.66
C LEU A 35 2.84 19.42 28.67
N PHE A 36 2.25 19.71 27.50
CA PHE A 36 0.87 20.15 27.39
C PHE A 36 -0.11 19.08 26.88
N VAL A 37 0.17 17.79 27.11
CA VAL A 37 -0.68 16.69 26.60
C VAL A 37 -2.15 16.81 27.04
N ILE A 38 -2.37 17.05 28.34
CA ILE A 38 -3.71 17.16 28.93
C ILE A 38 -4.47 18.37 28.38
N PRO A 39 -3.93 19.61 28.44
CA PRO A 39 -4.62 20.77 27.91
C PRO A 39 -4.80 20.70 26.39
N LEU A 40 -3.81 20.23 25.62
CA LEU A 40 -3.93 20.10 24.16
C LEU A 40 -5.06 19.13 23.76
N LYS A 41 -5.27 18.06 24.52
CA LYS A 41 -6.33 17.08 24.24
C LYS A 41 -7.74 17.65 24.47
N SER A 42 -7.87 18.62 25.38
CA SER A 42 -9.14 19.26 25.71
C SER A 42 -9.42 20.47 24.81
N VAL A 43 -8.41 21.32 24.60
CA VAL A 43 -8.55 22.59 23.88
C VAL A 43 -8.48 22.42 22.37
N ASP A 44 -7.57 21.57 21.88
CA ASP A 44 -7.32 21.46 20.44
C ASP A 44 -7.82 20.13 19.86
N LYS A 45 -8.88 20.22 19.04
CA LYS A 45 -9.40 19.08 18.27
C LYS A 45 -8.35 18.48 17.33
N SER A 46 -7.43 19.30 16.83
CA SER A 46 -6.33 18.89 15.94
C SER A 46 -5.39 17.93 16.65
N TYR A 47 -5.03 18.24 17.89
CA TYR A 47 -4.19 17.37 18.71
C TYR A 47 -4.89 16.05 19.04
N SER A 48 -6.18 16.11 19.36
CA SER A 48 -6.99 14.90 19.60
C SER A 48 -7.06 14.00 18.38
N ARG A 49 -7.25 14.56 17.17
CA ARG A 49 -7.18 13.81 15.89
C ARG A 49 -5.80 13.18 15.69
N TRP A 50 -4.73 13.97 15.83
CA TRP A 50 -3.36 13.47 15.71
C TRP A 50 -3.06 12.33 16.69
N SER A 51 -3.42 12.50 17.96
CA SER A 51 -3.16 11.48 18.97
C SER A 51 -3.93 10.19 18.72
N LYS A 52 -5.12 10.24 18.10
CA LYS A 52 -5.92 9.06 17.76
C LYS A 52 -5.44 8.36 16.48
N ALA A 53 -4.94 9.13 15.51
CA ALA A 53 -4.40 8.59 14.25
C ALA A 53 -3.08 7.83 14.44
N ARG A 54 -2.33 8.13 15.51
CA ARG A 54 -1.09 7.42 15.79
C ARG A 54 -1.33 5.95 16.12
N VAL A 55 -0.63 5.09 15.38
CA VAL A 55 -0.51 3.67 15.73
C VAL A 55 0.37 3.55 16.98
N SER A 56 -0.04 2.71 17.93
CA SER A 56 0.76 2.49 19.14
C SER A 56 2.14 1.91 18.77
N PRO A 57 3.24 2.35 19.42
CA PRO A 57 4.59 1.86 19.10
C PRO A 57 4.72 0.34 19.17
N ARG A 58 4.00 -0.30 20.12
CA ARG A 58 3.95 -1.76 20.25
C ARG A 58 3.28 -2.43 19.06
N ARG A 59 2.17 -1.88 18.58
CA ARG A 59 1.44 -2.40 17.42
C ARG A 59 2.27 -2.20 16.14
N PHE A 60 2.94 -1.06 16.03
CA PHE A 60 3.88 -0.79 14.95
C PHE A 60 5.02 -1.81 14.92
N ARG A 61 5.67 -2.07 16.07
CA ARG A 61 6.74 -3.08 16.16
C ARG A 61 6.28 -4.47 15.72
N LYS A 62 5.12 -4.94 16.19
CA LYS A 62 4.57 -6.26 15.82
C LYS A 62 4.22 -6.38 14.33
N ILE A 63 3.84 -5.28 13.71
CA ILE A 63 3.56 -5.22 12.27
C ILE A 63 4.87 -5.21 11.49
N GLN A 64 5.83 -4.39 11.91
CA GLN A 64 7.15 -4.32 11.29
C GLN A 64 7.87 -5.67 11.38
N GLU A 65 7.84 -6.34 12.53
CA GLU A 65 8.37 -7.70 12.71
C GLU A 65 7.74 -8.72 11.73
N ARG A 66 6.41 -8.63 11.49
CA ARG A 66 5.74 -9.49 10.50
C ARG A 66 6.20 -9.17 9.08
N LEU A 67 6.31 -7.88 8.76
CA LEU A 67 6.74 -7.43 7.44
C LEU A 67 8.21 -7.78 7.17
N ASP A 68 9.08 -7.67 8.16
CA ASP A 68 10.50 -8.05 8.06
C ASP A 68 10.68 -9.56 7.92
N ARG A 69 9.77 -10.36 8.48
CA ARG A 69 9.74 -11.81 8.28
C ARG A 69 9.30 -12.20 6.86
N GLU A 70 8.24 -11.57 6.34
CA GLU A 70 7.71 -11.88 5.00
C GLU A 70 8.57 -11.26 3.89
N TYR A 71 9.09 -10.05 4.12
CA TYR A 71 9.88 -9.27 3.17
C TYR A 71 11.14 -8.74 3.87
N PRO A 72 12.22 -9.51 3.97
CA PRO A 72 13.44 -9.10 4.65
C PRO A 72 13.98 -7.75 4.12
N PRO A 73 14.32 -6.79 5.00
CA PRO A 73 14.82 -5.48 4.60
C PRO A 73 16.11 -5.56 3.77
N ASP A 74 16.96 -6.53 4.07
CA ASP A 74 18.25 -6.71 3.39
C ASP A 74 18.08 -7.05 1.90
N LYS A 75 16.98 -7.75 1.56
CA LYS A 75 16.65 -8.14 0.19
C LYS A 75 15.72 -7.13 -0.48
N PHE A 76 14.61 -6.80 0.18
CA PHE A 76 13.53 -5.99 -0.39
C PHE A 76 13.63 -4.50 0.00
N SER A 77 14.83 -3.93 -0.16
CA SER A 77 15.06 -2.50 0.04
C SER A 77 14.92 -1.74 -1.28
N PRO A 78 14.38 -0.51 -1.28
CA PRO A 78 14.45 0.39 -2.43
C PRO A 78 15.89 0.62 -2.91
N ALA A 79 16.89 0.53 -2.02
CA ALA A 79 18.31 0.66 -2.40
C ALA A 79 18.82 -0.48 -3.30
N ASN A 80 18.17 -1.65 -3.25
CA ASN A 80 18.52 -2.81 -4.07
C ASN A 80 17.78 -2.81 -5.41
N LEU A 81 16.86 -1.86 -5.63
CA LEU A 81 16.15 -1.71 -6.89
C LEU A 81 17.00 -0.87 -7.83
N ILE A 82 17.55 -1.50 -8.88
CA ILE A 82 18.43 -0.82 -9.84
C ILE A 82 17.66 -0.50 -11.13
N GLY A 83 17.71 0.76 -11.57
CA GLY A 83 17.28 1.17 -12.90
C GLY A 83 15.76 1.19 -13.15
N ARG A 84 14.94 1.00 -12.10
CA ARG A 84 13.46 0.98 -12.17
C ARG A 84 12.80 2.03 -11.30
N ASP A 85 13.51 3.14 -11.09
CA ASP A 85 13.06 4.23 -10.21
C ASP A 85 11.77 4.88 -10.73
N LYS A 86 11.61 4.96 -12.06
CA LYS A 86 10.42 5.55 -12.69
C LYS A 86 9.17 4.75 -12.36
N GLU A 87 9.21 3.43 -12.57
CA GLU A 87 8.07 2.55 -12.28
C GLU A 87 7.79 2.49 -10.78
N PHE A 88 8.84 2.42 -9.96
CA PHE A 88 8.72 2.45 -8.50
C PHE A 88 8.06 3.74 -8.01
N ASN A 89 8.52 4.91 -8.48
CA ASN A 89 7.94 6.19 -8.09
C ASN A 89 6.48 6.30 -8.56
N THR A 90 6.18 5.85 -9.78
CA THR A 90 4.80 5.83 -10.30
C THR A 90 3.88 4.98 -9.43
N LEU A 91 4.34 3.79 -9.01
CA LEU A 91 3.61 2.92 -8.07
C LEU A 91 3.37 3.62 -6.73
N MET A 92 4.42 4.20 -6.16
CA MET A 92 4.36 4.88 -4.86
C MET A 92 3.44 6.11 -4.90
N ASP A 93 3.52 6.93 -5.94
CA ASP A 93 2.70 8.15 -6.07
C ASP A 93 1.23 7.81 -6.30
N SER A 94 0.95 6.78 -7.10
CA SER A 94 -0.41 6.26 -7.28
C SER A 94 -1.00 5.76 -5.96
N PHE A 95 -0.21 5.02 -5.17
CA PHE A 95 -0.60 4.58 -3.82
C PHE A 95 -0.86 5.76 -2.87
N ARG A 96 0.05 6.75 -2.84
CA ARG A 96 -0.09 7.94 -1.99
C ARG A 96 -1.34 8.75 -2.34
N LEU A 97 -1.68 8.88 -3.61
CA LEU A 97 -2.88 9.60 -4.05
C LEU A 97 -4.16 8.80 -3.74
N HIS A 98 -4.24 7.54 -4.14
CA HIS A 98 -5.50 6.78 -4.10
C HIS A 98 -5.79 6.13 -2.76
N VAL A 99 -4.78 5.53 -2.12
CA VAL A 99 -4.94 4.79 -0.86
C VAL A 99 -4.75 5.71 0.33
N LEU A 100 -3.63 6.45 0.37
CA LEU A 100 -3.37 7.36 1.49
C LEU A 100 -4.15 8.65 1.37
N ARG A 101 -4.55 9.09 0.17
CA ARG A 101 -5.16 10.42 -0.06
C ARG A 101 -4.27 11.54 0.47
N HIS A 102 -2.98 11.45 0.15
CA HIS A 102 -1.98 12.38 0.64
C HIS A 102 -2.35 13.83 0.26
N PRO A 103 -2.43 14.79 1.21
CA PRO A 103 -3.01 16.10 0.97
C PRO A 103 -2.22 16.93 -0.06
N MET A 104 -0.89 16.79 -0.10
CA MET A 104 -0.07 17.44 -1.11
C MET A 104 -0.39 16.96 -2.52
N LEU A 105 -0.46 15.64 -2.73
CA LEU A 105 -0.76 15.09 -4.06
C LEU A 105 -2.18 15.43 -4.47
N ALA A 106 -3.15 15.35 -3.57
CA ALA A 106 -4.53 15.72 -3.85
C ALA A 106 -4.72 17.22 -4.20
N LYS A 107 -3.77 18.09 -3.82
CA LYS A 107 -3.79 19.51 -4.17
C LYS A 107 -3.27 19.78 -5.58
N TYR A 108 -2.22 19.08 -5.99
CA TYR A 108 -1.55 19.30 -7.28
C TYR A 108 -2.06 18.40 -8.39
N PHE A 109 -2.49 17.18 -8.06
CA PHE A 109 -2.96 16.19 -9.01
C PHE A 109 -4.47 15.98 -8.86
N GLY A 110 -5.19 16.04 -9.98
CA GLY A 110 -6.56 15.55 -10.07
C GLY A 110 -6.65 14.03 -9.85
N ARG A 111 -7.86 13.53 -9.59
CA ARG A 111 -8.10 12.08 -9.37
C ARG A 111 -7.75 11.21 -10.58
N ASP A 112 -7.75 11.80 -11.77
CA ASP A 112 -7.59 11.08 -13.04
C ASP A 112 -6.16 11.14 -13.59
N GLU A 113 -5.26 11.89 -12.94
CA GLU A 113 -3.88 12.07 -13.41
C GLU A 113 -2.98 10.87 -13.11
N LEU A 114 -3.22 10.16 -11.98
CA LEU A 114 -2.48 8.96 -11.63
C LEU A 114 -3.37 7.72 -11.73
N PRO A 115 -2.84 6.61 -12.28
CA PRO A 115 -3.62 5.38 -12.46
C PRO A 115 -3.92 4.69 -11.12
N LYS A 116 -5.13 4.14 -10.99
CA LYS A 116 -5.50 3.29 -9.83
C LYS A 116 -4.99 1.85 -9.97
N ALA A 117 -4.89 1.38 -11.21
CA ALA A 117 -4.45 0.04 -11.55
C ALA A 117 -3.23 0.14 -12.47
N LEU A 118 -2.16 -0.55 -12.12
CA LEU A 118 -0.89 -0.56 -12.84
C LEU A 118 -0.59 -2.00 -13.26
N CYS A 119 -0.29 -2.20 -14.54
CA CYS A 119 0.09 -3.50 -15.09
C CYS A 119 1.59 -3.50 -15.36
N LEU A 120 2.32 -4.45 -14.76
CA LEU A 120 3.75 -4.64 -15.02
C LEU A 120 3.93 -5.69 -16.12
N ALA A 121 4.17 -5.25 -17.35
CA ALA A 121 4.45 -6.12 -18.49
C ALA A 121 5.96 -6.22 -18.77
N GLY A 122 6.39 -7.36 -19.32
CA GLY A 122 7.76 -7.59 -19.79
C GLY A 122 8.13 -9.07 -19.76
N ASP A 123 9.33 -9.42 -20.21
CA ASP A 123 9.80 -10.80 -20.29
C ASP A 123 10.09 -11.45 -18.93
N SER A 124 10.07 -12.78 -18.85
CA SER A 124 10.43 -13.47 -17.62
C SER A 124 11.85 -13.10 -17.18
N GLY A 125 12.09 -13.00 -15.87
CA GLY A 125 13.40 -12.62 -15.32
C GLY A 125 13.69 -11.11 -15.24
N THR A 126 12.84 -10.22 -15.77
CA THR A 126 13.06 -8.76 -15.67
C THR A 126 12.82 -8.14 -14.27
N GLY A 127 12.65 -8.96 -13.24
CA GLY A 127 12.49 -8.49 -11.86
C GLY A 127 11.15 -7.81 -11.56
N LYS A 128 10.08 -8.11 -12.32
CA LYS A 128 8.71 -7.61 -12.05
C LYS A 128 8.25 -7.92 -10.63
N THR A 129 8.32 -9.19 -10.24
CA THR A 129 7.93 -9.66 -8.90
C THR A 129 8.77 -8.98 -7.82
N PHE A 130 10.07 -8.78 -8.06
CA PHE A 130 10.95 -8.08 -7.12
C PHE A 130 10.55 -6.61 -6.93
N LEU A 131 10.30 -5.87 -8.03
CA LEU A 131 9.79 -4.49 -7.96
C LEU A 131 8.48 -4.44 -7.16
N THR A 132 7.55 -5.35 -7.44
CA THR A 132 6.28 -5.40 -6.72
C THR A 132 6.51 -5.59 -5.22
N MET A 133 7.31 -6.58 -4.81
CA MET A 133 7.56 -6.87 -3.39
C MET A 133 8.22 -5.68 -2.67
N VAL A 134 9.21 -5.03 -3.30
CA VAL A 134 9.84 -3.82 -2.77
C VAL A 134 8.82 -2.68 -2.63
N SER A 135 8.01 -2.45 -3.65
CA SER A 135 6.98 -1.41 -3.63
C SER A 135 5.90 -1.70 -2.57
N LEU A 136 5.41 -2.94 -2.48
CA LEU A 136 4.41 -3.35 -1.50
C LEU A 136 4.92 -3.14 -0.07
N ARG A 137 6.14 -3.59 0.22
CA ARG A 137 6.78 -3.35 1.53
C ARG A 137 6.85 -1.85 1.83
N GLN A 138 7.31 -1.04 0.88
CA GLN A 138 7.41 0.40 1.06
C GLN A 138 6.05 1.07 1.29
N MET A 139 5.02 0.69 0.51
CA MET A 139 3.65 1.18 0.65
C MET A 139 3.08 0.86 2.03
N LEU A 140 3.27 -0.37 2.51
CA LEU A 140 2.81 -0.77 3.83
C LEU A 140 3.51 0.05 4.92
N LEU A 141 4.83 0.16 4.87
CA LEU A 141 5.59 0.99 5.81
C LEU A 141 5.09 2.43 5.80
N GLU A 142 4.96 3.05 4.63
CA GLU A 142 4.52 4.44 4.49
C GLU A 142 3.08 4.65 4.99
N GLY A 143 2.16 3.73 4.71
CA GLY A 143 0.81 3.77 5.25
C GLY A 143 0.79 3.73 6.77
N TYR A 144 1.60 2.85 7.37
CA TYR A 144 1.74 2.81 8.84
C TYR A 144 2.29 4.11 9.41
N ARG A 145 3.28 4.72 8.75
CA ARG A 145 3.84 6.02 9.16
C ARG A 145 2.81 7.14 9.06
N ALA A 146 1.94 7.10 8.05
CA ALA A 146 0.81 8.01 7.91
C ALA A 146 -0.34 7.74 8.92
N GLY A 147 -0.27 6.65 9.70
CA GLY A 147 -1.33 6.26 10.63
C GLY A 147 -2.50 5.52 9.96
N VAL A 148 -2.35 5.12 8.70
CA VAL A 148 -3.34 4.37 7.93
C VAL A 148 -2.97 2.90 7.94
N LEU A 149 -3.88 2.05 8.43
CA LEU A 149 -3.70 0.60 8.33
C LEU A 149 -4.04 0.15 6.91
N VAL A 150 -3.00 -0.11 6.12
CA VAL A 150 -3.13 -0.66 4.77
C VAL A 150 -3.05 -2.18 4.82
N THR A 151 -4.02 -2.85 4.19
CA THR A 151 -4.07 -4.30 4.09
C THR A 151 -3.45 -4.76 2.76
N PRO A 152 -2.37 -5.57 2.77
CA PRO A 152 -1.89 -6.20 1.56
C PRO A 152 -2.79 -7.37 1.18
N VAL A 153 -3.16 -7.43 -0.08
CA VAL A 153 -4.09 -8.41 -0.64
C VAL A 153 -3.38 -9.03 -1.82
N ILE A 154 -2.83 -10.23 -1.65
CA ILE A 154 -2.04 -10.91 -2.69
C ILE A 154 -2.88 -12.03 -3.28
N LEU A 155 -3.09 -11.99 -4.58
CA LEU A 155 -3.80 -12.98 -5.35
C LEU A 155 -2.80 -13.69 -6.26
N LYS A 156 -2.63 -15.00 -6.10
CA LYS A 156 -1.89 -15.83 -7.05
C LYS A 156 -2.89 -16.65 -7.86
N GLY A 157 -2.55 -16.98 -9.12
CA GLY A 157 -3.40 -17.83 -9.96
C GLY A 157 -3.82 -19.11 -9.23
N SER A 158 -2.86 -19.79 -8.61
CA SER A 158 -3.08 -21.01 -7.81
C SER A 158 -4.10 -20.88 -6.68
N ASP A 159 -4.28 -19.68 -6.10
CA ASP A 159 -5.17 -19.47 -4.94
C ASP A 159 -6.63 -19.25 -5.36
N VAL A 160 -6.86 -18.95 -6.65
CA VAL A 160 -8.19 -18.69 -7.22
C VAL A 160 -8.82 -19.98 -7.73
N TYR A 161 -8.03 -20.94 -8.20
CA TYR A 161 -8.53 -22.18 -8.78
C TYR A 161 -8.81 -23.22 -7.71
N SER A 162 -10.08 -23.58 -7.56
CA SER A 162 -10.50 -24.80 -6.86
C SER A 162 -11.08 -25.77 -7.88
N GLU A 163 -10.86 -27.06 -7.71
CA GLU A 163 -11.41 -28.16 -8.54
C GLU A 163 -12.95 -28.14 -8.64
N PHE A 164 -13.64 -27.34 -7.82
CA PHE A 164 -15.09 -27.24 -7.79
C PHE A 164 -15.59 -25.98 -8.51
N TYR A 165 -16.15 -26.23 -9.70
CA TYR A 165 -16.81 -25.28 -10.59
C TYR A 165 -17.63 -24.20 -9.86
N GLY A 166 -17.37 -22.92 -10.16
CA GLY A 166 -18.15 -21.76 -9.66
C GLY A 166 -17.88 -21.29 -8.23
N LYS A 167 -17.13 -22.04 -7.39
CA LYS A 167 -16.67 -21.54 -6.07
C LYS A 167 -15.59 -20.48 -6.22
N SER A 168 -14.71 -20.65 -7.19
CA SER A 168 -13.58 -19.78 -7.54
C SER A 168 -14.02 -18.31 -7.77
N THR A 169 -15.03 -18.09 -8.62
CA THR A 169 -15.55 -16.74 -8.93
C THR A 169 -16.21 -16.06 -7.74
N ARG A 170 -16.99 -16.80 -6.94
CA ARG A 170 -17.61 -16.25 -5.72
C ARG A 170 -16.57 -15.89 -4.66
N GLN A 171 -15.51 -16.69 -4.54
CA GLN A 171 -14.41 -16.42 -3.62
C GLN A 171 -13.62 -15.17 -4.05
N LEU A 172 -13.32 -15.06 -5.34
CA LEU A 172 -12.66 -13.87 -5.90
C LEU A 172 -13.50 -12.60 -5.69
N GLY A 173 -14.82 -12.67 -5.94
CA GLY A 173 -15.74 -11.57 -5.68
C GLY A 173 -15.71 -11.12 -4.21
N ARG A 174 -15.88 -12.05 -3.26
CA ARG A 174 -15.82 -11.75 -1.82
C ARG A 174 -14.48 -11.14 -1.40
N PHE A 175 -13.38 -11.57 -2.02
CA PHE A 175 -12.05 -11.07 -1.73
C PHE A 175 -11.87 -9.63 -2.21
N LEU A 176 -12.33 -9.31 -3.42
CA LEU A 176 -12.32 -7.95 -3.95
C LEU A 176 -13.29 -7.04 -3.19
N ASP A 177 -14.46 -7.54 -2.79
CA ASP A 177 -15.41 -6.80 -1.95
C ASP A 177 -14.76 -6.43 -0.61
N TYR A 178 -14.11 -7.39 0.05
CA TYR A 178 -13.34 -7.12 1.26
C TYR A 178 -12.23 -6.09 1.02
N ALA A 179 -11.44 -6.25 -0.03
CA ALA A 179 -10.37 -5.33 -0.39
C ALA A 179 -10.90 -3.90 -0.66
N SER A 180 -12.09 -3.76 -1.23
CA SER A 180 -12.71 -2.45 -1.49
C SER A 180 -13.21 -1.75 -0.21
N SER A 181 -13.52 -2.51 0.84
CA SER A 181 -14.08 -2.00 2.09
C SER A 181 -13.03 -1.38 3.03
N VAL A 182 -11.75 -1.68 2.83
CA VAL A 182 -10.63 -1.22 3.65
C VAL A 182 -9.54 -0.57 2.78
N PRO A 183 -8.68 0.30 3.33
CA PRO A 183 -7.49 0.75 2.61
C PRO A 183 -6.62 -0.46 2.30
N SER A 184 -6.52 -0.83 1.03
CA SER A 184 -5.82 -2.04 0.60
C SER A 184 -4.96 -1.80 -0.62
N VAL A 185 -3.95 -2.67 -0.78
CA VAL A 185 -3.16 -2.78 -2.00
C VAL A 185 -3.35 -4.20 -2.51
N VAL A 186 -3.99 -4.32 -3.68
CA VAL A 186 -4.24 -5.61 -4.32
C VAL A 186 -3.13 -5.89 -5.32
N TYR A 187 -2.31 -6.89 -5.02
CA TYR A 187 -1.35 -7.43 -5.96
C TYR A 187 -1.92 -8.70 -6.58
N ILE A 188 -1.86 -8.76 -7.90
CA ILE A 188 -2.27 -9.95 -8.63
C ILE A 188 -1.08 -10.46 -9.43
N ASP A 189 -0.59 -11.63 -9.07
CA ASP A 189 0.48 -12.29 -9.78
C ASP A 189 -0.08 -13.09 -10.95
N GLU A 190 0.71 -13.18 -12.02
CA GLU A 190 0.38 -13.94 -13.22
C GLU A 190 -1.01 -13.65 -13.79
N PHE A 191 -1.35 -12.36 -13.94
CA PHE A 191 -2.66 -11.92 -14.46
C PHE A 191 -3.10 -12.63 -15.73
N GLN A 192 -2.14 -12.98 -16.60
CA GLN A 192 -2.37 -13.70 -17.84
C GLN A 192 -3.04 -15.09 -17.65
N SER A 193 -2.90 -15.72 -16.48
CA SER A 193 -3.51 -17.03 -16.19
C SER A 193 -5.04 -16.96 -16.13
N PHE A 194 -5.59 -15.91 -15.50
CA PHE A 194 -7.03 -15.73 -15.36
C PHE A 194 -7.63 -14.68 -16.30
N GLY A 195 -6.84 -13.72 -16.77
CA GLY A 195 -7.29 -12.54 -17.53
C GLY A 195 -7.49 -12.77 -19.03
N ARG A 196 -7.28 -13.98 -19.56
CA ARG A 196 -7.54 -14.28 -20.97
C ARG A 196 -9.04 -14.14 -21.25
N LYS A 197 -9.38 -13.16 -22.10
CA LYS A 197 -10.72 -12.95 -22.66
C LYS A 197 -11.01 -14.11 -23.63
N VAL A 198 -11.59 -15.18 -23.13
CA VAL A 198 -12.01 -16.30 -23.98
C VAL A 198 -13.22 -15.82 -24.79
N ARG A 199 -13.09 -15.80 -26.11
CA ARG A 199 -14.25 -15.72 -27.00
C ARG A 199 -14.93 -17.09 -26.98
N GLY A 200 -15.74 -17.33 -25.95
CA GLY A 200 -16.48 -18.57 -25.77
C GLY A 200 -17.73 -18.28 -24.97
N GLU A 201 -18.88 -18.56 -25.56
CA GLU A 201 -20.17 -18.49 -24.89
C GLU A 201 -20.15 -19.54 -23.77
N THR A 202 -20.44 -19.11 -22.54
CA THR A 202 -20.39 -19.88 -21.28
C THR A 202 -19.02 -20.01 -20.62
N GLY A 203 -18.97 -19.66 -19.33
CA GLY A 203 -17.79 -19.81 -18.48
C GLY A 203 -17.38 -21.27 -18.21
N ALA A 204 -18.13 -22.24 -18.75
CA ALA A 204 -17.90 -23.67 -18.58
C ALA A 204 -16.66 -24.14 -19.35
N GLU A 205 -16.51 -23.73 -20.61
CA GLU A 205 -15.39 -24.15 -21.47
C GLU A 205 -14.04 -23.52 -21.04
N ILE A 206 -14.10 -22.45 -20.24
CA ILE A 206 -12.94 -21.68 -19.79
C ILE A 206 -12.16 -22.42 -18.70
N GLU A 207 -12.86 -23.14 -17.81
CA GLU A 207 -12.24 -23.89 -16.71
C GLU A 207 -11.73 -25.26 -17.22
N ASP A 208 -12.47 -25.93 -18.10
CA ASP A 208 -12.09 -27.24 -18.67
C ASP A 208 -10.87 -27.17 -19.61
N THR A 209 -10.75 -26.13 -20.45
CA THR A 209 -9.60 -25.99 -21.35
C THR A 209 -8.29 -25.75 -20.60
N ARG A 210 -8.35 -25.20 -19.37
CA ARG A 210 -7.15 -24.78 -18.62
C ARG A 210 -6.67 -25.83 -17.63
N LEU A 211 -7.57 -26.68 -17.11
CA LEU A 211 -7.19 -27.87 -16.35
C LEU A 211 -6.39 -28.87 -17.20
N GLN A 212 -6.58 -28.86 -18.52
CA GLN A 212 -5.81 -29.69 -19.45
C GLN A 212 -4.39 -29.16 -19.72
N ASP A 213 -4.13 -27.86 -19.54
CA ASP A 213 -2.80 -27.25 -19.72
C ASP A 213 -1.90 -27.38 -18.48
N GLU A 214 -2.47 -27.69 -17.30
CA GLU A 214 -1.74 -27.86 -16.03
C GLU A 214 -1.46 -29.34 -15.66
N LEU A 215 -1.90 -30.31 -16.50
CA LEU A 215 -1.60 -31.75 -16.39
C LEU A 215 -0.49 -32.17 -17.38
#